data_AF-A0A202DV69-F1
#
_entry.id   AF-A0A202DV69-F1
#
_cell.length_a   1.000
_cell.length_b   1.000
_cell.length_c   1.000
_cell.angle_alpha   90.00
_cell.angle_beta   90.00
_cell.angle_gamma   90.00
#
_symmetry.space_group_name_H-M   'P 1'
#
loop_
_entity.id
_entity.type
_entity.pdbx_description
1 polymer ?
#
loop_
_entity_poly.entity_id
_entity_poly.type
_entity_poly.pdbx_seq_one_letter_code
_entity_poly.pdbx_strand_id
1 'polypeptide(L)' 'NDPYQIERKAHSLKGTVASFGAMRAYDLAYELESMGRSSATERRTEVYEQLKVEMAHLKLFFGTGEWEKNA' A
#
# COMPACT_ATOMS: atom_id res chain seq x y z
N ASN A 1 -0.16 -9.64 13.50
CA ASN A 1 -0.06 -10.85 12.66
C ASN A 1 -1.38 -11.58 12.44
N ASP A 2 -2.54 -11.03 12.80
CA ASP A 2 -3.83 -11.62 12.41
C ASP A 2 -4.02 -11.49 10.87
N PRO A 3 -4.07 -12.61 10.11
CA PRO A 3 -4.17 -12.58 8.66
C PRO A 3 -5.46 -11.92 8.15
N TYR A 4 -6.58 -12.07 8.86
CA TYR A 4 -7.88 -11.49 8.47
C TYR A 4 -7.87 -9.97 8.61
N GLN A 5 -7.27 -9.47 9.69
CA GLN A 5 -7.12 -8.03 9.91
C GLN A 5 -6.17 -7.39 8.89
N ILE A 6 -5.16 -8.13 8.44
CA ILE A 6 -4.25 -7.67 7.39
C ILE A 6 -4.98 -7.60 6.05
N GLU A 7 -5.73 -8.65 5.69
CA GLU A 7 -6.54 -8.66 4.48
C GLU A 7 -7.45 -7.41 4.41
N ARG A 8 -8.29 -7.19 5.43
CA ARG A 8 -9.26 -6.09 5.40
C ARG A 8 -8.62 -4.72 5.32
N LYS A 9 -7.53 -4.50 6.08
CA LYS A 9 -6.81 -3.22 6.08
C LYS A 9 -6.14 -2.97 4.74
N ALA A 10 -5.50 -4.00 4.18
CA ALA A 10 -4.86 -3.92 2.88
C ALA A 10 -5.87 -3.68 1.76
N HIS A 11 -7.03 -4.34 1.82
CA HIS A 11 -8.15 -4.12 0.90
C HIS A 11 -8.66 -2.67 0.92
N SER A 12 -8.91 -2.13 2.13
CA SER A 12 -9.34 -0.74 2.29
C SER A 12 -8.30 0.23 1.73
N LEU A 13 -7.01 0.02 2.07
CA LEU A 13 -5.94 0.88 1.59
C LEU A 13 -5.80 0.82 0.08
N LYS A 14 -5.85 -0.38 -0.52
CA LYS A 14 -5.83 -0.59 -1.97
C LYS A 14 -6.90 0.25 -2.68
N GLY A 15 -8.13 0.24 -2.16
CA GLY A 15 -9.22 1.06 -2.71
C GLY A 15 -8.93 2.56 -2.61
N THR A 16 -8.38 3.01 -1.48
CA THR A 16 -7.99 4.42 -1.29
C THR A 16 -6.88 4.84 -2.24
N VAL A 17 -5.78 4.09 -2.35
CA VAL A 17 -4.65 4.47 -3.22
C VAL A 17 -4.97 4.37 -4.71
N ALA A 18 -5.91 3.49 -5.09
CA ALA A 18 -6.43 3.42 -6.45
C ALA A 18 -7.15 4.70 -6.87
N SER A 19 -7.86 5.38 -5.96
CA SER A 19 -8.69 6.55 -6.32
C SER A 19 -7.87 7.76 -6.77
N PHE A 20 -6.59 7.82 -6.41
CA PHE A 20 -5.67 8.88 -6.82
C PHE A 20 -4.47 8.35 -7.63
N GLY A 21 -4.59 7.14 -8.20
CA GLY A 21 -3.64 6.63 -9.21
C GLY A 21 -2.27 6.20 -8.67
N ALA A 22 -2.12 5.96 -7.36
CA ALA A 22 -0.85 5.54 -6.78
C ALA A 22 -0.58 4.04 -7.01
N MET A 23 -0.19 3.69 -8.24
CA MET A 23 -0.07 2.30 -8.73
C MET A 23 0.87 1.44 -7.89
N ARG A 24 2.03 1.97 -7.46
CA ARG A 24 2.98 1.19 -6.67
C ARG A 24 2.42 0.85 -5.28
N ALA A 25 1.75 1.81 -4.63
CA ALA A 25 1.08 1.55 -3.36
C ALA A 25 -0.11 0.60 -3.51
N TYR A 26 -0.83 0.68 -4.64
CA TYR A 26 -1.90 -0.26 -5.00
C TYR A 26 -1.39 -1.70 -5.06
N ASP A 27 -0.32 -1.95 -5.81
CA ASP A 27 0.22 -3.30 -6.00
C ASP A 27 0.69 -3.90 -4.67
N LEU A 28 1.40 -3.11 -3.84
CA LEU A 28 1.88 -3.54 -2.53
C LEU A 28 0.73 -3.83 -1.55
N ALA A 29 -0.34 -3.01 -1.58
CA ALA A 29 -1.54 -3.25 -0.78
C ALA A 29 -2.28 -4.52 -1.25
N TYR A 30 -2.37 -4.75 -2.56
CA TYR A 30 -2.97 -5.97 -3.11
C TYR A 30 -2.18 -7.24 -2.74
N GLU A 31 -0.85 -7.15 -2.75
CA GLU A 31 0.02 -8.26 -2.33
C GLU A 31 -0.20 -8.60 -0.84
N LEU A 32 -0.28 -7.60 0.05
CA LEU A 32 -0.61 -7.81 1.47
C LEU A 32 -2.01 -8.38 1.68
N GLU A 33 -3.00 -7.94 0.90
CA GLU A 33 -4.37 -8.49 0.94
C GLU A 33 -4.34 -9.99 0.61
N SER A 34 -3.62 -10.36 -0.45
CA SER A 34 -3.47 -11.75 -0.90
C SER A 34 -2.71 -12.62 0.10
N MET A 35 -1.71 -12.07 0.79
CA MET A 35 -1.00 -12.74 1.89
C MET A 35 -1.85 -12.91 3.16
N GLY A 36 -2.83 -12.03 3.37
CA GLY A 36 -3.88 -12.19 4.38
C GLY A 36 -4.73 -13.43 4.12
N ARG A 37 -5.12 -13.65 2.86
CA ARG A 37 -5.96 -14.78 2.43
C ARG A 37 -5.24 -16.14 2.43
N SER A 38 -3.98 -16.16 1.99
CA SER A 38 -3.21 -17.40 1.82
C SER A 38 -2.50 -17.90 3.08
N SER A 39 -2.56 -17.16 4.20
CA SER A 39 -1.73 -17.39 5.41
C SER A 39 -0.21 -17.40 5.14
N ALA A 40 0.24 -16.99 3.95
CA ALA A 40 1.66 -16.92 3.61
C ALA A 40 2.36 -15.82 4.42
N THR A 41 3.37 -16.18 5.21
CA THR A 41 4.03 -15.27 6.16
C THR A 41 5.42 -14.83 5.72
N GLU A 42 6.09 -15.60 4.86
CA GLU A 42 7.53 -15.48 4.59
C GLU A 42 7.95 -14.12 4.00
N ARG A 43 7.05 -13.38 3.33
CA ARG A 43 7.35 -12.05 2.75
C ARG A 43 6.46 -10.92 3.25
N ARG A 44 5.55 -11.20 4.18
CA ARG A 44 4.55 -10.23 4.66
C ARG A 44 5.19 -8.98 5.26
N THR A 45 6.23 -9.17 6.08
CA THR A 45 6.98 -8.07 6.67
C THR A 45 7.68 -7.24 5.61
N GLU A 46 8.34 -7.89 4.65
CA GLU A 46 9.04 -7.22 3.54
C GLU A 46 8.09 -6.32 2.73
N VAL A 47 6.93 -6.86 2.31
CA VAL A 47 5.94 -6.09 1.54
C VAL A 47 5.35 -4.95 2.38
N TYR A 48 5.13 -5.17 3.68
CA TYR A 48 4.67 -4.11 4.57
C TYR A 48 5.69 -2.98 4.72
N GLU A 49 6.98 -3.30 4.84
CA GLU A 49 8.04 -2.29 4.87
C GLU A 49 8.11 -1.51 3.55
N GLN A 50 8.02 -2.18 2.40
CA GLN A 50 7.97 -1.53 1.10
C GLN A 50 6.76 -0.59 0.97
N LEU A 51 5.58 -1.03 1.43
CA LEU A 51 4.37 -0.21 1.42
C LEU A 51 4.54 1.05 2.28
N LYS A 52 5.16 0.95 3.46
CA LYS A 52 5.41 2.13 4.30
C LYS A 52 6.33 3.14 3.62
N VAL A 53 7.39 2.66 2.96
CA VAL A 53 8.30 3.52 2.19
C VAL A 53 7.54 4.24 1.09
N GLU A 54 6.72 3.53 0.33
CA GLU A 54 5.92 4.13 -0.74
C GLU A 54 4.91 5.15 -0.21
N MET A 55 4.23 4.87 0.90
CA MET A 55 3.33 5.82 1.54
C MET A 55 4.06 7.08 2.03
N ALA A 56 5.32 6.96 2.46
CA ALA A 56 6.15 8.12 2.82
C ALA A 56 6.49 8.96 1.58
N HIS A 57 6.81 8.33 0.44
CA HIS A 57 7.02 9.04 -0.83
C HIS A 57 5.76 9.79 -1.27
N LEU A 58 4.59 9.15 -1.23
CA LEU A 58 3.32 9.81 -1.56
C LEU A 58 3.06 11.00 -0.65
N LYS A 59 3.31 10.85 0.66
CA LYS A 59 3.15 11.95 1.62
C LYS A 59 4.07 13.14 1.30
N LEU A 60 5.31 12.88 0.90
CA LEU A 60 6.24 13.92 0.48
C LEU A 60 5.81 14.56 -0.84
N PHE A 61 5.44 13.76 -1.84
CA PHE A 61 4.98 14.23 -3.14
C PHE A 61 3.78 15.19 -3.03
N PHE A 62 2.76 14.80 -2.25
CA PHE A 62 1.59 15.65 -2.01
C PHE A 62 1.89 16.83 -1.08
N GLY A 63 2.76 16.65 -0.08
CA GLY A 63 3.09 17.70 0.91
C GLY A 63 4.02 18.79 0.36
N THR A 64 4.80 18.50 -0.67
CA THR A 64 5.73 19.45 -1.31
C THR A 64 5.12 20.21 -2.49
N GLY A 65 3.90 19.84 -2.92
CA GLY A 65 3.27 20.41 -4.11
C GLY A 65 3.91 19.98 -5.44
N GLU A 66 4.78 18.96 -5.44
CA GLU A 66 5.43 18.47 -6.67
C GLU A 66 4.43 17.95 -7.71
N TRP A 67 3.25 17.52 -7.27
CA TRP A 67 2.15 17.12 -8.14
C TRP A 67 1.61 18.27 -9.00
N GLU A 68 1.70 19.53 -8.55
CA GLU A 68 1.29 20.70 -9.34
C GLU A 68 2.24 20.98 -10.51
N LYS A 69 3.49 20.53 -10.43
CA LYS A 69 4.49 20.72 -11.50
C LYS A 69 4.27 19.79 -12.69
N ASN A 70 3.48 18.73 -12.52
CA ASN A 70 3.22 17.69 -13.50
C ASN A 70 1.73 17.61 -13.91
N ALA A 71 0.91 18.56 -13.45
CA ALA A 71 -0.51 18.69 -13.77
C ALA A 71 -0.73 19.74 -14.88
#